data_AF-A0AAN2PH17-F1
#
_entry.id   AF-A0AAN2PH17-F1
#
_cell.length_a   1.000
_cell.length_b   1.000
_cell.length_c   1.000
_cell.angle_alpha   90.00
_cell.angle_beta   90.00
_cell.angle_gamma   90.00
#
_symmetry.space_group_name_H-M   'P 1'
#
loop_
_entity.id
_entity.type
_entity.pdbx_description
1 polymer ?
#
loop_
_entity_poly.entity_id
_entity_poly.type
_entity_poly.pdbx_seq_one_letter_code
_entity_poly.pdbx_strand_id
1 'polypeptide(L)'
;MLGKASKDYVAQGITTNTDAAVGFNNLEDLEVHLKAAEQKINPMRTRLMIMHQQLREGQPFGGYSPAQLDLELRERSGGWVKLDSAKMFQDGSIQGLTGALRLPYYQNQDVYGDFIHHQEAFNEEVLDLHRRGFRITTHGNGDRAIGSILAAYEYALSNSPRTGHRHRIEDVQTATTEDIMKMRELDVAGSFFINHVYYWGDRHKQIFLGPERGRRISPLAEAVAHNLLFTLHSDCPITPISPLFSVWAAVNRITREGHVLGPEQRIDVETALKSMTIFGAKLNFDESRSGSIEIGKQADFTILEADPTAVHPEEIRDIAILATFIDGNPVYGQEKVMTT
;
A
#
# COMPACT_ATOMS: atom_id res chain seq x y z
N MET A 1 -0.54 21.79 -6.02
CA MET A 1 -0.27 20.43 -6.58
C MET A 1 -1.27 19.41 -6.05
N LEU A 2 -1.50 19.31 -4.73
CA LEU A 2 -2.43 18.33 -4.14
C LEU A 2 -3.87 18.38 -4.71
N GLY A 3 -4.44 19.57 -4.95
CA GLY A 3 -5.76 19.67 -5.58
C GLY A 3 -5.85 19.14 -7.02
N LYS A 4 -4.73 19.11 -7.76
CA LYS A 4 -4.68 18.48 -9.09
C LYS A 4 -4.63 16.95 -8.93
N ALA A 5 -3.75 16.45 -8.06
CA ALA A 5 -3.67 15.03 -7.75
C ALA A 5 -5.02 14.48 -7.25
N SER A 6 -5.70 15.22 -6.38
CA SER A 6 -7.04 14.85 -5.89
C SER A 6 -8.05 14.67 -7.03
N LYS A 7 -8.09 15.60 -7.99
CA LYS A 7 -8.93 15.47 -9.19
C LYS A 7 -8.58 14.23 -10.02
N ASP A 8 -7.29 13.96 -10.20
CA ASP A 8 -6.82 12.78 -10.92
C ASP A 8 -7.26 11.49 -10.19
N TYR A 9 -7.20 11.45 -8.86
CA TYR A 9 -7.56 10.28 -8.06
C TYR A 9 -9.06 10.01 -8.07
N VAL A 10 -9.90 11.03 -7.86
CA VAL A 10 -11.36 10.84 -7.90
C VAL A 10 -11.84 10.48 -9.30
N ALA A 11 -11.16 10.94 -10.37
CA ALA A 11 -11.42 10.50 -11.74
C ALA A 11 -11.08 9.01 -11.98
N GLN A 12 -10.26 8.41 -11.11
CA GLN A 12 -9.92 6.99 -11.11
C GLN A 12 -10.76 6.17 -10.11
N GLY A 13 -11.85 6.74 -9.57
CA GLY A 13 -12.76 6.02 -8.67
C GLY A 13 -12.29 5.94 -7.22
N ILE A 14 -11.26 6.70 -6.82
CA ILE A 14 -10.68 6.63 -5.48
C ILE A 14 -11.44 7.55 -4.52
N THR A 15 -11.92 6.97 -3.42
CA THR A 15 -12.65 7.69 -2.36
C THR A 15 -11.82 7.81 -1.06
N THR A 16 -10.87 6.89 -0.86
CA THR A 16 -9.95 6.85 0.27
C THR A 16 -8.54 6.59 -0.22
N ASN A 17 -7.56 7.32 0.31
CA ASN A 17 -6.15 7.10 0.00
C ASN A 17 -5.32 7.07 1.29
N THR A 18 -4.21 6.34 1.25
CA THR A 18 -3.16 6.43 2.27
C THR A 18 -1.93 7.04 1.63
N ASP A 19 -1.51 8.21 2.13
CA ASP A 19 -0.28 8.88 1.69
C ASP A 19 0.88 8.44 2.57
N ALA A 20 1.96 8.01 1.93
CA ALA A 20 3.10 7.40 2.60
C ALA A 20 4.23 8.41 2.76
N ALA A 21 5.05 8.19 3.79
CA ALA A 21 6.26 8.97 4.03
C ALA A 21 6.00 10.48 4.25
N VAL A 22 4.85 10.83 4.82
CA VAL A 22 4.54 12.20 5.23
C VAL A 22 5.52 12.62 6.33
N GLY A 23 6.15 13.78 6.19
CA GLY A 23 7.21 14.19 7.11
C GLY A 23 8.61 13.69 6.73
N PHE A 24 8.85 13.27 5.48
CA PHE A 24 10.15 12.73 5.05
C PHE A 24 11.28 13.75 5.16
N ASN A 25 11.06 14.97 4.69
CA ASN A 25 12.05 16.06 4.78
C ASN A 25 11.69 17.04 5.91
N ASN A 26 10.42 17.43 5.98
CA ASN A 26 9.83 18.35 6.95
C ASN A 26 8.31 18.09 7.00
N LEU A 27 7.57 18.79 7.86
CA LEU A 27 6.12 18.64 8.02
C LEU A 27 5.28 19.49 7.05
N GLU A 28 5.88 20.07 5.99
CA GLU A 28 5.15 20.91 5.05
C GLU A 28 4.07 20.11 4.28
N ASP A 29 4.37 18.86 3.94
CA ASP A 29 3.42 17.95 3.29
C ASP A 29 2.20 17.65 4.19
N LEU A 30 2.41 17.42 5.48
CA LEU A 30 1.36 17.29 6.48
C LEU A 30 0.44 18.52 6.49
N GLU A 31 1.01 19.72 6.57
CA GLU A 31 0.23 20.97 6.57
C GLU A 31 -0.57 21.15 5.27
N VAL A 32 0.00 20.74 4.14
CA VAL A 32 -0.69 20.75 2.84
C VAL A 32 -1.89 19.80 2.85
N HIS A 33 -1.78 18.60 3.43
CA HIS A 33 -2.92 17.69 3.57
C HIS A 33 -4.04 18.26 4.45
N LEU A 34 -3.68 18.79 5.62
CA LEU A 34 -4.64 19.33 6.57
C LEU A 34 -5.39 20.53 5.98
N LYS A 35 -4.66 21.46 5.36
CA LYS A 35 -5.27 22.62 4.69
C LYS A 35 -6.13 22.22 3.50
N ALA A 36 -5.71 21.24 2.70
CA ALA A 36 -6.52 20.78 1.57
C ALA A 36 -7.82 20.10 2.01
N ALA A 37 -7.80 19.38 3.14
CA ALA A 37 -8.99 18.81 3.74
C ALA A 37 -9.92 19.89 4.31
N GLU A 38 -9.39 20.82 5.12
CA GLU A 38 -10.14 21.94 5.69
C GLU A 38 -10.83 22.79 4.61
N GLN A 39 -10.12 23.07 3.51
CA GLN A 39 -10.61 23.85 2.38
C GLN A 39 -11.44 23.03 1.38
N LYS A 40 -11.67 21.73 1.65
CA LYS A 40 -12.38 20.79 0.75
C LYS A 40 -11.79 20.74 -0.67
N ILE A 41 -10.50 21.05 -0.80
CA ILE A 41 -9.75 20.91 -2.06
C ILE A 41 -9.54 19.43 -2.38
N ASN A 42 -9.32 18.61 -1.34
CA ASN A 42 -9.32 17.17 -1.45
C ASN A 42 -10.58 16.61 -0.78
N PRO A 43 -11.54 16.04 -1.52
CA PRO A 43 -12.74 15.47 -0.95
C PRO A 43 -12.54 14.02 -0.48
N MET A 44 -11.39 13.40 -0.76
CA MET A 44 -11.09 12.02 -0.34
C MET A 44 -10.84 11.93 1.16
N ARG A 45 -11.11 10.75 1.73
CA ARG A 45 -10.64 10.41 3.07
C ARG A 45 -9.17 10.05 2.99
N THR A 46 -8.33 10.83 3.65
CA THR A 46 -6.88 10.63 3.59
C THR A 46 -6.37 10.05 4.90
N ARG A 47 -5.49 9.06 4.77
CA ARG A 47 -4.74 8.48 5.88
C ARG A 47 -3.27 8.80 5.69
N LEU A 48 -2.56 9.14 6.75
CA LEU A 48 -1.15 9.56 6.65
C LEU A 48 -0.24 8.54 7.33
N MET A 49 0.74 8.01 6.62
CA MET A 49 1.84 7.27 7.22
C MET A 49 2.96 8.26 7.56
N ILE A 50 3.06 8.63 8.84
CA ILE A 50 4.01 9.62 9.32
C ILE A 50 5.38 8.99 9.45
N MET A 51 6.40 9.63 8.89
CA MET A 51 7.78 9.17 8.96
C MET A 51 8.25 9.00 10.40
N HIS A 52 8.80 7.83 10.71
CA HIS A 52 9.21 7.45 12.06
C HIS A 52 10.17 8.47 12.71
N GLN A 53 11.04 9.10 11.92
CA GLN A 53 11.92 10.16 12.38
C GLN A 53 11.16 11.33 13.03
N GLN A 54 9.96 11.69 12.59
CA GLN A 54 9.14 12.74 13.23
C GLN A 54 8.55 12.30 14.58
N LEU A 55 8.53 10.99 14.85
CA LEU A 55 8.02 10.37 16.07
C LEU A 55 9.12 10.10 17.11
N ARG A 56 10.40 10.38 16.81
CA ARG A 56 11.52 10.19 17.73
C ARG A 56 11.51 11.23 18.85
N GLU A 57 12.17 10.92 19.96
CA GLU A 57 12.35 11.88 21.06
C GLU A 57 12.98 13.19 20.56
N GLY A 58 12.44 14.32 21.03
CA GLY A 58 12.88 15.66 20.62
C GLY A 58 12.36 16.13 19.26
N GLN A 59 11.62 15.30 18.52
CA GLN A 59 10.97 15.67 17.26
C GLN A 59 9.50 16.07 17.49
N PRO A 60 8.82 16.71 16.52
CA PRO A 60 7.49 17.31 16.73
C PRO A 60 6.45 16.37 17.35
N PHE A 61 6.51 15.07 17.01
CA PHE A 61 5.59 14.05 17.53
C PHE A 61 6.27 13.06 18.49
N GLY A 62 7.44 13.41 19.03
CA GLY A 62 8.23 12.54 19.92
C GLY A 62 7.49 12.05 21.15
N GLY A 63 6.66 12.92 21.74
CA GLY A 63 5.85 12.60 22.92
C GLY A 63 4.44 12.07 22.62
N TYR A 64 4.06 11.91 21.35
CA TYR A 64 2.69 11.58 20.99
C TYR A 64 2.44 10.07 21.09
N SER A 65 1.29 9.69 21.65
CA SER A 65 0.65 8.41 21.35
C SER A 65 -0.04 8.48 19.97
N PRO A 66 -0.28 7.34 19.31
CA PRO A 66 -1.04 7.31 18.06
C PRO A 66 -2.45 7.90 18.21
N ALA A 67 -3.10 7.74 19.37
CA ALA A 67 -4.43 8.28 19.62
C ALA A 67 -4.44 9.81 19.71
N GLN A 68 -3.41 10.41 20.35
CA GLN A 68 -3.26 11.86 20.40
C GLN A 68 -3.00 12.44 19.01
N LEU A 69 -2.11 11.80 18.24
CA LEU A 69 -1.79 12.27 16.90
C LEU A 69 -2.99 12.10 15.95
N ASP A 70 -3.71 10.98 15.98
CA ASP A 70 -4.94 10.80 15.20
C ASP A 70 -6.00 11.86 15.57
N LEU A 71 -6.19 12.14 16.86
CA LEU A 71 -7.15 13.14 17.31
C LEU A 71 -6.78 14.53 16.76
N GLU A 72 -5.53 14.94 16.88
CA GLU A 72 -5.07 16.24 16.35
C GLU A 72 -5.30 16.34 14.84
N LEU A 73 -4.91 15.32 14.07
CA LEU A 73 -5.12 15.29 12.62
C LEU A 73 -6.60 15.44 12.25
N ARG A 74 -7.47 14.76 13.00
CA ARG A 74 -8.92 14.80 12.76
C ARG A 74 -9.52 16.15 13.14
N GLU A 75 -9.13 16.74 14.26
CA GLU A 75 -9.62 18.07 14.66
C GLU A 75 -9.23 19.13 13.64
N ARG A 76 -7.99 19.09 13.16
CA ARG A 76 -7.46 20.06 12.18
C ARG A 76 -7.98 19.86 10.75
N SER A 77 -8.60 18.71 10.46
CA SER A 77 -9.12 18.38 9.12
C SER A 77 -10.63 18.18 9.06
N GLY A 78 -11.35 18.40 10.17
CA GLY A 78 -12.78 18.06 10.24
C GLY A 78 -13.06 16.55 10.09
N GLY A 79 -12.10 15.70 10.45
CA GLY A 79 -12.19 14.24 10.40
C GLY A 79 -11.85 13.59 9.07
N TRP A 80 -11.43 14.37 8.07
CA TRP A 80 -11.08 13.89 6.72
C TRP A 80 -9.67 13.32 6.61
N VAL A 81 -8.78 13.72 7.52
CA VAL A 81 -7.43 13.20 7.66
C VAL A 81 -7.34 12.39 8.95
N LYS A 82 -6.80 11.17 8.85
CA LYS A 82 -6.54 10.27 9.99
C LYS A 82 -5.08 9.83 10.00
N LEU A 83 -4.59 9.45 11.17
CA LEU A 83 -3.30 8.76 11.27
C LEU A 83 -3.44 7.35 10.71
N ASP A 84 -2.54 6.97 9.81
CA ASP A 84 -2.40 5.58 9.44
C ASP A 84 -1.43 4.84 10.37
N SER A 85 -0.14 5.12 10.22
CA SER A 85 0.93 4.36 10.85
C SER A 85 2.20 5.20 10.97
N ALA A 86 3.16 4.71 11.74
CA ALA A 86 4.56 5.10 11.57
C ALA A 86 5.09 4.45 10.28
N LYS A 87 5.70 5.24 9.38
CA LYS A 87 6.37 4.76 8.15
C LYS A 87 7.87 4.60 8.40
N MET A 88 8.41 3.46 7.98
CA MET A 88 9.84 3.16 7.98
C MET A 88 10.27 2.61 6.61
N PHE A 89 11.59 2.55 6.37
CA PHE A 89 12.18 1.91 5.20
C PHE A 89 13.31 0.98 5.63
N GLN A 90 13.40 -0.22 5.06
CA GLN A 90 14.52 -1.12 5.35
C GLN A 90 15.44 -1.38 4.17
N ASP A 91 15.02 -1.06 2.95
CA ASP A 91 15.87 -1.07 1.76
C ASP A 91 15.40 -0.05 0.71
N GLY A 92 16.09 -0.03 -0.43
CA GLY A 92 15.73 0.80 -1.58
C GLY A 92 14.86 0.05 -2.60
N SER A 93 15.21 0.20 -3.88
CA SER A 93 14.45 -0.39 -4.99
C SER A 93 15.30 -1.37 -5.79
N ILE A 94 14.66 -2.38 -6.38
CA ILE A 94 15.35 -3.39 -7.20
C ILE A 94 15.93 -2.75 -8.47
N GLN A 95 15.19 -1.85 -9.12
CA GLN A 95 15.65 -1.13 -10.31
C GLN A 95 16.81 -0.16 -10.03
N GLY A 96 16.95 0.30 -8.77
CA GLY A 96 18.05 1.13 -8.30
C GLY A 96 19.26 0.34 -7.80
N LEU A 97 19.21 -1.00 -7.82
CA LEU A 97 20.22 -1.90 -7.24
C LEU A 97 20.42 -1.71 -5.71
N THR A 98 19.46 -1.09 -5.04
CA THR A 98 19.51 -0.76 -3.61
C THR A 98 18.54 -1.59 -2.77
N GLY A 99 17.61 -2.32 -3.39
CA GLY A 99 16.79 -3.30 -2.67
C GLY A 99 17.65 -4.47 -2.18
N ALA A 100 17.51 -4.86 -0.91
CA ALA A 100 18.40 -5.81 -0.26
C ALA A 100 17.95 -7.25 -0.52
N LEU A 101 18.72 -7.99 -1.30
CA LEU A 101 18.43 -9.37 -1.73
C LEU A 101 19.28 -10.39 -0.97
N ARG A 102 18.76 -11.62 -0.82
CA ARG A 102 19.51 -12.77 -0.25
C ARG A 102 20.50 -13.36 -1.24
N LEU A 103 20.18 -13.28 -2.53
CA LEU A 103 21.03 -13.70 -3.64
C LEU A 103 21.41 -12.47 -4.47
N PRO A 104 22.60 -12.44 -5.10
CA PRO A 104 23.08 -11.25 -5.79
C PRO A 104 22.18 -10.86 -6.97
N TYR A 105 22.29 -9.63 -7.42
CA TYR A 105 21.61 -9.18 -8.64
C TYR A 105 22.08 -9.99 -9.87
N TYR A 106 21.17 -10.29 -10.78
CA TYR A 106 21.40 -11.25 -11.86
C TYR A 106 22.51 -10.85 -12.82
N GLN A 107 22.54 -9.60 -13.30
CA GLN A 107 23.63 -9.11 -14.15
C GLN A 107 24.80 -8.49 -13.35
N ASN A 108 24.65 -8.31 -12.04
CA ASN A 108 25.66 -7.70 -11.16
C ASN A 108 25.91 -8.60 -9.94
N GLN A 109 26.73 -9.65 -10.13
CA GLN A 109 26.89 -10.73 -9.16
C GLN A 109 27.58 -10.34 -7.84
N ASP A 110 28.19 -9.15 -7.78
CA ASP A 110 28.80 -8.60 -6.56
C ASP A 110 27.86 -7.71 -5.75
N VAL A 111 26.66 -7.43 -6.27
CA VAL A 111 25.70 -6.49 -5.66
C VAL A 111 24.57 -7.26 -5.00
N TYR A 112 24.23 -6.88 -3.76
CA TYR A 112 23.13 -7.45 -2.97
C TYR A 112 22.15 -6.40 -2.46
N GLY A 113 22.39 -5.11 -2.73
CA GLY A 113 21.74 -3.99 -2.04
C GLY A 113 22.12 -3.94 -0.55
N ASP A 114 21.66 -2.91 0.15
CA ASP A 114 22.00 -2.68 1.54
C ASP A 114 20.77 -2.35 2.38
N PHE A 115 20.85 -2.63 3.67
CA PHE A 115 19.85 -2.16 4.61
C PHE A 115 20.01 -0.66 4.83
N ILE A 116 18.89 0.04 4.96
CA ILE A 116 18.90 1.45 5.38
C ILE A 116 19.26 1.56 6.87
N HIS A 117 18.79 0.63 7.69
CA HIS A 117 19.08 0.60 9.11
C HIS A 117 19.79 -0.70 9.52
N HIS A 118 20.79 -0.58 10.40
CA HIS A 118 21.37 -1.74 11.06
C HIS A 118 20.31 -2.48 11.89
N GLN A 119 20.33 -3.82 11.84
CA GLN A 119 19.26 -4.66 12.40
C GLN A 119 18.95 -4.37 13.88
N GLU A 120 19.98 -4.22 14.72
CA GLU A 120 19.78 -3.97 16.16
C GLU A 120 19.07 -2.64 16.41
N ALA A 121 19.53 -1.56 15.77
CA ALA A 121 18.89 -0.25 15.88
C ALA A 121 17.46 -0.27 15.32
N PHE A 122 17.25 -0.99 14.21
CA PHE A 122 15.93 -1.14 13.59
C PHE A 122 14.96 -1.91 14.50
N ASN A 123 15.42 -2.98 15.16
CA ASN A 123 14.63 -3.74 16.13
C ASN A 123 14.18 -2.87 17.30
N GLU A 124 15.09 -2.08 17.88
CA GLU A 124 14.77 -1.19 19.01
C GLU A 124 13.79 -0.08 18.61
N GLU A 125 13.95 0.51 17.42
CA GLU A 125 13.03 1.54 16.94
C GLU A 125 11.63 0.98 16.65
N VAL A 126 11.54 -0.21 16.06
CA VAL A 126 10.27 -0.92 15.88
C VAL A 126 9.63 -1.25 17.24
N LEU A 127 10.42 -1.70 18.22
CA LEU A 127 9.93 -2.01 19.57
C LEU A 127 9.40 -0.76 20.29
N ASP A 128 10.08 0.39 20.20
CA ASP A 128 9.61 1.66 20.78
C ASP A 128 8.24 2.06 20.20
N LEU A 129 8.14 2.17 18.88
CA LEU A 129 6.91 2.55 18.19
C LEU A 129 5.78 1.56 18.51
N HIS A 130 6.10 0.26 18.54
CA HIS A 130 5.14 -0.78 18.89
C HIS A 130 4.62 -0.63 20.32
N ARG A 131 5.50 -0.40 21.31
CA ARG A 131 5.14 -0.21 22.72
C ARG A 131 4.29 1.03 22.94
N ARG A 132 4.55 2.09 22.17
CA ARG A 132 3.72 3.31 22.15
C ARG A 132 2.36 3.12 21.47
N GLY A 133 2.13 1.95 20.88
CA GLY A 133 0.85 1.55 20.29
C GLY A 133 0.71 1.89 18.81
N PHE A 134 1.73 2.45 18.15
CA PHE A 134 1.66 2.76 16.73
C PHE A 134 1.44 1.48 15.89
N ARG A 135 0.68 1.61 14.81
CA ARG A 135 0.83 0.69 13.68
C ARG A 135 2.15 1.01 12.99
N ILE A 136 2.87 -0.01 12.54
CA ILE A 136 4.14 0.18 11.85
C ILE A 136 4.00 -0.36 10.44
N THR A 137 4.45 0.47 9.50
CA THR A 137 4.46 0.15 8.08
C THR A 137 5.88 0.33 7.58
N THR A 138 6.44 -0.71 7.00
CA THR A 138 7.84 -0.66 6.54
C THR A 138 7.93 -1.01 5.05
N HIS A 139 8.63 -0.14 4.30
CA HIS A 139 9.04 -0.44 2.93
C HIS A 139 10.05 -1.59 2.90
N GLY A 140 9.75 -2.63 2.11
CA GLY A 140 10.63 -3.78 1.90
C GLY A 140 10.41 -4.40 0.53
N ASN A 141 11.31 -4.11 -0.43
CA ASN A 141 11.25 -4.71 -1.77
C ASN A 141 12.00 -6.03 -1.84
N GLY A 142 13.25 -6.00 -1.36
CA GLY A 142 14.17 -7.12 -1.40
C GLY A 142 13.87 -8.16 -0.32
N ASP A 143 14.05 -9.43 -0.67
CA ASP A 143 13.67 -10.56 0.16
C ASP A 143 14.50 -10.61 1.46
N ARG A 144 15.76 -10.16 1.42
CA ARG A 144 16.58 -9.97 2.62
C ARG A 144 16.08 -8.82 3.50
N ALA A 145 15.57 -7.74 2.92
CA ALA A 145 14.94 -6.65 3.66
C ALA A 145 13.63 -7.11 4.32
N ILE A 146 12.79 -7.86 3.60
CA ILE A 146 11.54 -8.42 4.12
C ILE A 146 11.82 -9.33 5.32
N GLY A 147 12.83 -10.20 5.24
CA GLY A 147 13.27 -11.00 6.39
C GLY A 147 13.74 -10.15 7.58
N SER A 148 14.47 -9.07 7.33
CA SER A 148 14.91 -8.11 8.35
C SER A 148 13.73 -7.40 9.04
N ILE A 149 12.69 -7.04 8.27
CA ILE A 149 11.45 -6.45 8.77
C ILE A 149 10.69 -7.42 9.66
N LEU A 150 10.53 -8.67 9.20
CA LEU A 150 9.86 -9.72 9.95
C LEU A 150 10.57 -10.03 11.28
N ALA A 151 11.90 -10.05 11.27
CA ALA A 151 12.69 -10.23 12.49
C ALA A 151 12.45 -9.08 13.51
N ALA A 152 12.35 -7.84 13.04
CA ALA A 152 12.06 -6.70 13.92
C ALA A 152 10.62 -6.73 14.47
N TYR A 153 9.64 -7.10 13.65
CA TYR A 153 8.26 -7.27 14.10
C TYR A 153 8.12 -8.42 15.10
N GLU A 154 8.76 -9.56 14.84
CA GLU A 154 8.82 -10.69 15.78
C GLU A 154 9.49 -10.30 17.10
N TYR A 155 10.61 -9.57 17.04
CA TYR A 155 11.29 -9.04 18.22
C TYR A 155 10.37 -8.14 19.05
N ALA A 156 9.66 -7.21 18.40
CA ALA A 156 8.73 -6.31 19.07
C ALA A 156 7.55 -7.05 19.70
N LEU A 157 6.94 -7.99 18.98
CA LEU A 157 5.82 -8.80 19.46
C LEU A 157 6.22 -9.74 20.59
N SER A 158 7.45 -10.27 20.58
CA SER A 158 7.96 -11.11 21.66
C SER A 158 8.21 -10.31 22.94
N ASN A 159 8.69 -9.08 22.82
CA ASN A 159 9.00 -8.20 23.96
C ASN A 159 7.80 -7.37 24.45
N SER A 160 6.76 -7.24 23.64
CA SER A 160 5.53 -6.50 23.95
C SER A 160 4.35 -7.10 23.18
N PRO A 161 3.81 -8.26 23.60
CA PRO A 161 2.74 -8.92 22.87
C PRO A 161 1.50 -8.04 22.67
N ARG A 162 1.05 -7.92 21.42
CA ARG A 162 -0.18 -7.19 21.05
C ARG A 162 -0.83 -7.86 19.87
N THR A 163 -2.13 -8.12 19.98
CA THR A 163 -2.95 -8.63 18.87
C THR A 163 -3.59 -7.48 18.10
N GLY A 164 -3.98 -7.72 16.85
CA GLY A 164 -4.64 -6.71 16.03
C GLY A 164 -3.77 -5.46 15.88
N HIS A 165 -2.45 -5.61 15.72
CA HIS A 165 -1.56 -4.47 15.55
C HIS A 165 -1.61 -3.91 14.12
N ARG A 166 -2.07 -4.69 13.13
CA ARG A 166 -2.16 -4.30 11.71
C ARG A 166 -0.86 -3.66 11.19
N HIS A 167 0.27 -4.23 11.61
CA HIS A 167 1.57 -3.91 10.99
C HIS A 167 1.55 -4.42 9.56
N ARG A 168 2.29 -3.76 8.68
CA ARG A 168 2.37 -4.20 7.28
C ARG A 168 3.70 -3.90 6.62
N ILE A 169 3.97 -4.67 5.58
CA ILE A 169 5.12 -4.45 4.69
C ILE A 169 4.58 -3.85 3.39
N GLU A 170 5.20 -2.76 2.92
CA GLU A 170 4.93 -2.16 1.61
C GLU A 170 5.82 -2.79 0.53
N ASP A 171 5.32 -2.76 -0.70
CA ASP A 171 5.84 -3.34 -1.93
C ASP A 171 5.86 -4.87 -1.99
N VAL A 172 6.46 -5.52 -0.99
CA VAL A 172 6.52 -6.99 -0.82
C VAL A 172 6.97 -7.70 -2.12
N GLN A 173 7.86 -7.05 -2.87
CA GLN A 173 8.09 -7.42 -4.28
C GLN A 173 8.70 -8.81 -4.42
N THR A 174 9.65 -9.17 -3.56
CA THR A 174 10.42 -10.43 -3.70
C THR A 174 10.24 -11.41 -2.55
N ALA A 175 9.24 -11.20 -1.67
CA ALA A 175 8.94 -12.08 -0.54
C ALA A 175 8.92 -13.57 -0.95
N THR A 176 9.66 -14.43 -0.25
CA THR A 176 9.58 -15.89 -0.47
C THR A 176 8.29 -16.46 0.11
N THR A 177 8.00 -17.74 -0.14
CA THR A 177 6.85 -18.40 0.46
C THR A 177 6.98 -18.43 1.99
N GLU A 178 8.19 -18.65 2.50
CA GLU A 178 8.50 -18.60 3.93
C GLU A 178 8.26 -17.20 4.52
N ASP A 179 8.62 -16.13 3.79
CA ASP A 179 8.33 -14.76 4.21
C ASP A 179 6.81 -14.52 4.34
N ILE A 180 6.01 -14.97 3.36
CA ILE A 180 4.54 -14.85 3.38
C ILE A 180 3.93 -15.65 4.53
N MET A 181 4.41 -16.87 4.76
CA MET A 181 3.97 -17.70 5.88
C MET A 181 4.29 -17.03 7.22
N LYS A 182 5.47 -16.44 7.36
CA LYS A 182 5.88 -15.72 8.57
C LYS A 182 5.08 -14.44 8.76
N MET A 183 4.78 -13.69 7.70
CA MET A 183 3.85 -12.55 7.76
C MET A 183 2.49 -13.00 8.32
N ARG A 184 1.95 -14.12 7.83
CA ARG A 184 0.67 -14.65 8.31
C ARG A 184 0.72 -15.07 9.78
N GLU A 185 1.79 -15.75 10.19
CA GLU A 185 2.05 -16.19 11.57
C GLU A 185 2.07 -15.00 12.54
N LEU A 186 2.73 -13.90 12.14
CA LEU A 186 2.86 -12.69 12.94
C LEU A 186 1.68 -11.70 12.81
N ASP A 187 0.61 -12.05 12.10
CA ASP A 187 -0.52 -11.14 11.76
C ASP A 187 -0.08 -9.83 11.08
N VAL A 188 0.99 -9.90 10.28
CA VAL A 188 1.52 -8.80 9.47
C VAL A 188 0.86 -8.84 8.09
N ALA A 189 0.32 -7.73 7.64
CA ALA A 189 -0.30 -7.61 6.31
C ALA A 189 0.71 -7.23 5.22
N GLY A 190 0.33 -7.45 3.96
CA GLY A 190 1.09 -6.98 2.79
C GLY A 190 0.38 -5.86 2.03
N SER A 191 1.13 -4.92 1.47
CA SER A 191 0.65 -3.98 0.46
C SER A 191 1.54 -4.17 -0.76
N PHE A 192 1.03 -4.81 -1.80
CA PHE A 192 1.82 -5.26 -2.93
C PHE A 192 1.83 -4.23 -4.06
N PHE A 193 3.03 -3.87 -4.51
CA PHE A 193 3.20 -2.99 -5.66
C PHE A 193 3.07 -3.78 -6.98
N ILE A 194 1.86 -4.20 -7.31
CA ILE A 194 1.61 -5.14 -8.41
C ILE A 194 1.93 -4.58 -9.80
N ASN A 195 1.89 -3.26 -9.97
CA ASN A 195 2.21 -2.62 -11.25
C ASN A 195 3.66 -2.88 -11.67
N HIS A 196 4.54 -3.32 -10.76
CA HIS A 196 5.88 -3.81 -11.08
C HIS A 196 5.88 -4.89 -12.16
N VAL A 197 4.86 -5.75 -12.21
CA VAL A 197 4.72 -6.78 -13.24
C VAL A 197 4.70 -6.16 -14.65
N TYR A 198 3.90 -5.13 -14.86
CA TYR A 198 3.81 -4.47 -16.16
C TYR A 198 5.07 -3.65 -16.47
N TYR A 199 5.43 -2.73 -15.57
CA TYR A 199 6.43 -1.71 -15.87
C TYR A 199 7.88 -2.22 -15.81
N TRP A 200 8.17 -3.19 -14.94
CA TRP A 200 9.54 -3.67 -14.72
C TRP A 200 9.70 -5.19 -14.90
N GLY A 201 8.63 -5.96 -15.09
CA GLY A 201 8.66 -7.42 -15.20
C GLY A 201 9.71 -7.97 -16.19
N ASP A 202 9.75 -7.42 -17.41
CA ASP A 202 10.74 -7.81 -18.42
C ASP A 202 12.17 -7.52 -17.96
N ARG A 203 12.41 -6.34 -17.37
CA ARG A 203 13.72 -5.94 -16.85
C ARG A 203 14.13 -6.75 -15.63
N HIS A 204 13.21 -7.11 -14.73
CA HIS A 204 13.52 -8.00 -13.61
C HIS A 204 13.98 -9.36 -14.10
N LYS A 205 13.30 -9.91 -15.11
CA LYS A 205 13.66 -11.20 -15.71
C LYS A 205 15.04 -11.16 -16.40
N GLN A 206 15.35 -10.07 -17.10
CA GLN A 206 16.56 -9.98 -17.95
C GLN A 206 17.79 -9.42 -17.22
N ILE A 207 17.60 -8.49 -16.28
CA ILE A 207 18.67 -7.64 -15.73
C ILE A 207 18.84 -7.86 -14.23
N PHE A 208 17.76 -7.68 -13.46
CA PHE A 208 17.89 -7.49 -12.01
C PHE A 208 17.80 -8.79 -11.20
N LEU A 209 16.77 -9.60 -11.43
CA LEU A 209 16.45 -10.77 -10.60
C LEU A 209 16.74 -12.10 -11.32
N GLY A 210 16.76 -12.06 -12.66
CA GLY A 210 16.90 -13.25 -13.50
C GLY A 210 15.56 -13.95 -13.71
N PRO A 211 15.50 -14.98 -14.57
CA PRO A 211 14.25 -15.58 -15.00
C PRO A 211 13.42 -16.17 -13.85
N GLU A 212 14.06 -16.92 -12.95
CA GLU A 212 13.36 -17.64 -11.88
C GLU A 212 12.82 -16.73 -10.77
N ARG A 213 13.61 -15.76 -10.31
CA ARG A 213 13.14 -14.79 -9.30
C ARG A 213 12.21 -13.75 -9.91
N GLY A 214 12.51 -13.30 -11.14
CA GLY A 214 11.74 -12.30 -11.86
C GLY A 214 10.31 -12.73 -12.16
N ARG A 215 10.07 -14.01 -12.49
CA ARG A 215 8.69 -14.49 -12.73
C ARG A 215 7.80 -14.44 -11.48
N ARG A 216 8.41 -14.53 -10.29
CA ARG A 216 7.72 -14.65 -8.99
C ARG A 216 7.52 -13.32 -8.26
N ILE A 217 7.85 -12.18 -8.87
CA ILE A 217 7.64 -10.88 -8.21
C ILE A 217 6.16 -10.67 -7.86
N SER A 218 5.92 -10.03 -6.71
CA SER A 218 4.59 -9.79 -6.13
C SER A 218 3.73 -11.07 -6.14
N PRO A 219 4.09 -12.08 -5.32
CA PRO A 219 3.49 -13.43 -5.35
C PRO A 219 2.08 -13.48 -4.74
N LEU A 220 1.07 -12.96 -5.45
CA LEU A 220 -0.29 -12.81 -4.94
C LEU A 220 -1.04 -14.14 -4.74
N ALA A 221 -0.83 -15.14 -5.61
CA ALA A 221 -1.49 -16.44 -5.45
C ALA A 221 -1.05 -17.15 -4.15
N GLU A 222 0.23 -17.01 -3.79
CA GLU A 222 0.74 -17.53 -2.51
C GLU A 222 0.17 -16.75 -1.33
N ALA A 223 0.05 -15.42 -1.42
CA ALA A 223 -0.62 -14.62 -0.40
C ALA A 223 -2.07 -15.10 -0.15
N VAL A 224 -2.81 -15.41 -1.22
CA VAL A 224 -4.15 -16.01 -1.14
C VAL A 224 -4.10 -17.40 -0.50
N ALA A 225 -3.23 -18.29 -0.99
CA ALA A 225 -3.12 -19.66 -0.48
C ALA A 225 -2.79 -19.74 1.01
N HIS A 226 -2.03 -18.76 1.52
CA HIS A 226 -1.66 -18.66 2.93
C HIS A 226 -2.60 -17.77 3.77
N ASN A 227 -3.74 -17.33 3.21
CA ASN A 227 -4.71 -16.46 3.88
C ASN A 227 -4.10 -15.17 4.44
N LEU A 228 -3.11 -14.61 3.76
CA LEU A 228 -2.49 -13.33 4.13
C LEU A 228 -3.49 -12.20 3.87
N LEU A 229 -3.64 -11.27 4.83
CA LEU A 229 -4.33 -10.02 4.55
C LEU A 229 -3.44 -9.16 3.67
N PHE A 230 -3.90 -8.79 2.47
CA PHE A 230 -3.13 -7.92 1.59
C PHE A 230 -3.97 -6.89 0.83
N THR A 231 -3.28 -5.86 0.33
CA THR A 231 -3.82 -4.84 -0.57
C THR A 231 -2.91 -4.69 -1.79
N LEU A 232 -3.36 -4.00 -2.83
CA LEU A 232 -2.53 -3.61 -3.96
C LEU A 232 -2.39 -2.09 -3.99
N HIS A 233 -1.30 -1.60 -4.56
CA HIS A 233 -1.12 -0.17 -4.79
C HIS A 233 -0.32 0.10 -6.07
N SER A 234 -0.36 1.35 -6.51
CA SER A 234 0.40 1.86 -7.66
C SER A 234 1.65 2.66 -7.26
N ASP A 235 1.86 2.86 -5.96
CA ASP A 235 2.92 3.71 -5.40
C ASP A 235 3.05 5.06 -6.13
N CYS A 236 1.91 5.72 -6.41
CA CYS A 236 1.90 6.95 -7.18
C CYS A 236 2.76 8.02 -6.47
N PRO A 237 3.70 8.69 -7.17
CA PRO A 237 3.80 8.83 -8.62
C PRO A 237 4.77 7.87 -9.33
N ILE A 238 5.29 6.84 -8.68
CA ILE A 238 6.22 5.87 -9.30
C ILE A 238 5.56 5.16 -10.49
N THR A 239 4.28 4.79 -10.36
CA THR A 239 3.43 4.50 -11.52
C THR A 239 2.14 5.33 -11.46
N PRO A 240 1.49 5.58 -12.62
CA PRO A 240 0.22 6.30 -12.66
C PRO A 240 -0.83 5.67 -11.75
N ILE A 241 -1.61 6.53 -11.08
CA ILE A 241 -2.72 6.11 -10.24
C ILE A 241 -3.83 5.51 -11.11
N SER A 242 -4.19 4.25 -10.86
CA SER A 242 -5.36 3.59 -11.46
C SER A 242 -5.65 2.26 -10.75
N PRO A 243 -6.73 2.18 -9.94
CA PRO A 243 -7.08 0.94 -9.26
C PRO A 243 -7.37 -0.22 -10.21
N LEU A 244 -8.08 0.05 -11.31
CA LEU A 244 -8.41 -0.96 -12.31
C LEU A 244 -7.17 -1.47 -13.06
N PHE A 245 -6.15 -0.63 -13.25
CA PHE A 245 -4.87 -1.09 -13.76
C PHE A 245 -4.18 -2.07 -12.80
N SER A 246 -4.22 -1.82 -11.49
CA SER A 246 -3.66 -2.74 -10.49
C SER A 246 -4.42 -4.06 -10.44
N VAL A 247 -5.75 -4.03 -10.55
CA VAL A 247 -6.59 -5.24 -10.69
C VAL A 247 -6.21 -6.00 -11.96
N TRP A 248 -6.13 -5.31 -13.10
CA TRP A 248 -5.71 -5.90 -14.37
C TRP A 248 -4.31 -6.52 -14.28
N ALA A 249 -3.34 -5.85 -13.64
CA ALA A 249 -1.99 -6.36 -13.47
C ALA A 249 -1.97 -7.62 -12.59
N ALA A 250 -2.78 -7.68 -11.53
CA ALA A 250 -2.90 -8.84 -10.66
C ALA A 250 -3.50 -10.06 -11.36
N VAL A 251 -4.52 -9.85 -12.20
CA VAL A 251 -5.26 -10.92 -12.88
C VAL A 251 -4.52 -11.41 -14.13
N ASN A 252 -3.98 -10.51 -14.93
CA ASN A 252 -3.37 -10.86 -16.21
C ASN A 252 -1.87 -11.10 -16.10
N ARG A 253 -1.17 -10.37 -15.23
CA ARG A 253 0.29 -10.38 -15.09
C ARG A 253 1.03 -10.24 -16.42
N ILE A 254 0.53 -9.37 -17.30
CA ILE A 254 1.13 -9.07 -18.60
C ILE A 254 2.20 -7.99 -18.43
N THR A 255 3.40 -8.23 -18.97
CA THR A 255 4.51 -7.26 -18.96
C THR A 255 4.36 -6.21 -20.07
N ARG A 256 5.19 -5.17 -20.05
CA ARG A 256 5.17 -4.13 -21.09
C ARG A 256 5.46 -4.68 -22.50
N GLU A 257 6.29 -5.71 -22.61
CA GLU A 257 6.57 -6.40 -23.88
C GLU A 257 5.47 -7.41 -24.29
N GLY A 258 4.41 -7.56 -23.49
CA GLY A 258 3.28 -8.45 -23.82
C GLY A 258 3.45 -9.90 -23.35
N HIS A 259 4.44 -10.19 -22.52
CA HIS A 259 4.64 -11.54 -21.98
C HIS A 259 3.81 -11.76 -20.72
N VAL A 260 3.35 -12.99 -20.49
CA VAL A 260 2.78 -13.37 -19.20
C VAL A 260 3.90 -13.70 -18.22
N LEU A 261 3.98 -12.97 -17.11
CA LEU A 261 5.00 -13.15 -16.07
C LEU A 261 4.46 -13.95 -14.90
N GLY A 262 4.91 -15.20 -14.73
CA GLY A 262 4.51 -16.05 -13.60
C GLY A 262 2.99 -16.25 -13.52
N PRO A 263 2.38 -16.93 -14.51
CA PRO A 263 0.92 -17.16 -14.54
C PRO A 263 0.38 -17.83 -13.28
N GLU A 264 1.20 -18.61 -12.58
CA GLU A 264 0.88 -19.26 -11.29
C GLU A 264 0.67 -18.28 -10.13
N GLN A 265 1.10 -17.01 -10.27
CA GLN A 265 0.92 -15.96 -9.27
C GLN A 265 -0.29 -15.05 -9.54
N ARG A 266 -1.13 -15.39 -10.52
CA ARG A 266 -2.39 -14.68 -10.80
C ARG A 266 -3.40 -14.93 -9.67
N ILE A 267 -4.27 -13.95 -9.46
CA ILE A 267 -5.46 -14.08 -8.61
C ILE A 267 -6.71 -13.81 -9.45
N ASP A 268 -7.87 -14.26 -8.98
CA ASP A 268 -9.13 -13.96 -9.63
C ASP A 268 -9.54 -12.49 -9.46
N VAL A 269 -10.45 -12.03 -10.32
CA VAL A 269 -10.91 -10.63 -10.37
C VAL A 269 -11.56 -10.21 -9.05
N GLU A 270 -12.36 -11.07 -8.42
CA GLU A 270 -13.07 -10.74 -7.19
C GLU A 270 -12.08 -10.53 -6.03
N THR A 271 -11.09 -11.41 -5.89
CA THR A 271 -10.00 -11.25 -4.92
C THR A 271 -9.21 -9.97 -5.17
N ALA A 272 -8.90 -9.66 -6.42
CA ALA A 272 -8.21 -8.41 -6.78
C ALA A 272 -9.04 -7.17 -6.43
N LEU A 273 -10.35 -7.16 -6.69
CA LEU A 273 -11.25 -6.06 -6.29
C LEU A 273 -11.35 -5.93 -4.77
N LYS A 274 -11.45 -7.05 -4.04
CA LYS A 274 -11.43 -7.06 -2.56
C LYS A 274 -10.16 -6.45 -2.00
N SER A 275 -9.01 -6.71 -2.62
CA SER A 275 -7.72 -6.14 -2.21
C SER A 275 -7.66 -4.61 -2.32
N MET A 276 -8.47 -4.02 -3.20
CA MET A 276 -8.61 -2.57 -3.39
C MET A 276 -9.77 -1.95 -2.60
N THR A 277 -10.57 -2.76 -1.90
CA THR A 277 -11.79 -2.33 -1.21
C THR A 277 -11.88 -2.92 0.20
N ILE A 278 -12.46 -4.11 0.34
CA ILE A 278 -12.72 -4.80 1.61
C ILE A 278 -11.43 -4.98 2.44
N PHE A 279 -10.36 -5.44 1.81
CA PHE A 279 -9.09 -5.69 2.52
C PHE A 279 -8.40 -4.39 2.90
N GLY A 280 -8.53 -3.35 2.07
CA GLY A 280 -8.11 -1.99 2.40
C GLY A 280 -8.82 -1.46 3.63
N ALA A 281 -10.16 -1.58 3.69
CA ALA A 281 -10.95 -1.18 4.86
C ALA A 281 -10.54 -1.95 6.12
N LYS A 282 -10.35 -3.28 6.01
CA LYS A 282 -9.89 -4.14 7.12
C LYS A 282 -8.49 -3.78 7.62
N LEU A 283 -7.55 -3.50 6.71
CA LEU A 283 -6.20 -3.04 7.04
C LEU A 283 -6.23 -1.70 7.80
N ASN A 284 -7.25 -0.90 7.48
CA ASN A 284 -7.49 0.43 7.98
C ASN A 284 -8.31 0.49 9.29
N PHE A 285 -8.83 -0.62 9.81
CA PHE A 285 -9.83 -0.65 10.89
C PHE A 285 -11.13 0.08 10.57
N ASP A 286 -11.46 0.20 9.28
CA ASP A 286 -12.68 0.83 8.80
C ASP A 286 -13.68 -0.20 8.24
N GLU A 287 -13.50 -1.52 8.44
CA GLU A 287 -14.35 -2.57 7.86
C GLU A 287 -15.85 -2.46 8.23
N SER A 288 -16.18 -1.83 9.35
CA SER A 288 -17.56 -1.54 9.78
C SER A 288 -18.16 -0.30 9.12
N ARG A 289 -17.34 0.50 8.43
CA ARG A 289 -17.69 1.81 7.86
C ARG A 289 -17.49 1.90 6.36
N SER A 290 -16.57 1.15 5.77
CA SER A 290 -16.22 1.22 4.35
C SER A 290 -15.81 -0.14 3.79
N GLY A 291 -15.42 -0.17 2.50
CA GLY A 291 -14.97 -1.36 1.78
C GLY A 291 -16.08 -2.15 1.08
N SER A 292 -17.34 -1.90 1.41
CA SER A 292 -18.52 -2.44 0.72
C SER A 292 -19.67 -1.43 0.75
N ILE A 293 -20.68 -1.64 -0.10
CA ILE A 293 -21.89 -0.80 -0.21
C ILE A 293 -23.07 -1.35 0.63
N GLU A 294 -22.78 -1.96 1.77
CA GLU A 294 -23.80 -2.52 2.68
C GLU A 294 -24.53 -1.42 3.46
N ILE A 295 -25.79 -1.69 3.84
CA ILE A 295 -26.59 -0.77 4.66
C ILE A 295 -25.83 -0.45 5.97
N GLY A 296 -25.70 0.84 6.28
CA GLY A 296 -25.02 1.34 7.47
C GLY A 296 -23.55 1.75 7.25
N LYS A 297 -22.96 1.44 6.09
CA LYS A 297 -21.63 1.92 5.70
C LYS A 297 -21.70 3.26 4.97
N GLN A 298 -20.54 3.90 4.84
CA GLN A 298 -20.36 5.15 4.10
C GLN A 298 -20.73 4.95 2.63
N ALA A 299 -21.44 5.92 2.07
CA ALA A 299 -21.79 5.96 0.65
C ALA A 299 -20.61 6.45 -0.20
N ASP A 300 -19.48 5.76 -0.07
CA ASP A 300 -18.25 6.00 -0.81
C ASP A 300 -18.12 4.91 -1.87
N PHE A 301 -18.43 5.23 -3.13
CA PHE A 301 -18.45 4.25 -4.21
C PHE A 301 -18.12 4.88 -5.57
N THR A 302 -17.85 4.03 -6.55
CA THR A 302 -17.60 4.42 -7.94
C THR A 302 -18.55 3.68 -8.87
N ILE A 303 -18.94 4.33 -9.96
CA ILE A 303 -19.75 3.74 -11.02
C ILE A 303 -18.83 3.45 -12.20
N LEU A 304 -18.77 2.18 -12.58
CA LEU A 304 -17.97 1.70 -13.70
C LEU A 304 -18.86 1.56 -14.94
N GLU A 305 -18.27 1.77 -16.12
CA GLU A 305 -18.98 1.59 -17.41
C GLU A 305 -19.35 0.12 -17.67
N ALA A 306 -18.56 -0.82 -17.16
CA ALA A 306 -18.76 -2.24 -17.32
C ALA A 306 -18.45 -2.99 -16.00
N ASP A 307 -19.03 -4.16 -15.84
CA ASP A 307 -18.74 -5.05 -14.72
C ASP A 307 -17.37 -5.72 -14.92
N PRO A 308 -16.36 -5.42 -14.08
CA PRO A 308 -15.02 -6.00 -14.20
C PRO A 308 -15.01 -7.54 -14.08
N THR A 309 -16.03 -8.14 -13.48
CA THR A 309 -16.17 -9.60 -13.33
C THR A 309 -16.80 -10.28 -14.55
N ALA A 310 -17.39 -9.51 -15.48
CA ALA A 310 -18.10 -10.01 -16.65
C ALA A 310 -17.38 -9.74 -17.98
N VAL A 311 -16.47 -8.76 -18.03
CA VAL A 311 -15.66 -8.47 -19.22
C VAL A 311 -14.49 -9.45 -19.36
N HIS A 312 -13.82 -9.44 -20.52
CA HIS A 312 -12.56 -10.18 -20.65
C HIS A 312 -11.52 -9.58 -19.69
N PRO A 313 -10.73 -10.39 -18.94
CA PRO A 313 -9.80 -9.85 -17.95
C PRO A 313 -8.81 -8.81 -18.47
N GLU A 314 -8.41 -8.91 -19.74
CA GLU A 314 -7.50 -7.94 -20.36
C GLU A 314 -8.11 -6.55 -20.56
N GLU A 315 -9.45 -6.44 -20.60
CA GLU A 315 -10.20 -5.19 -20.80
C GLU A 315 -10.43 -4.42 -19.48
N ILE A 316 -10.17 -5.03 -18.33
CA ILE A 316 -10.47 -4.46 -17.00
C ILE A 316 -9.87 -3.06 -16.80
N ARG A 317 -8.63 -2.85 -17.26
CA ARG A 317 -7.94 -1.55 -17.10
C ARG A 317 -8.53 -0.43 -17.97
N ASP A 318 -9.29 -0.79 -18.99
CA ASP A 318 -9.84 0.14 -19.99
C ASP A 318 -11.30 0.52 -19.66
N ILE A 319 -11.90 -0.09 -18.62
CA ILE A 319 -13.24 0.27 -18.14
C ILE A 319 -13.23 1.72 -17.65
N ALA A 320 -14.12 2.55 -18.21
CA ALA A 320 -14.23 3.94 -17.79
C ALA A 320 -14.86 4.07 -16.39
N ILE A 321 -14.34 5.02 -15.61
CA ILE A 321 -15.00 5.53 -14.41
C ILE A 321 -16.04 6.57 -14.84
N LEU A 322 -17.31 6.27 -14.61
CA LEU A 322 -18.43 7.16 -14.98
C LEU A 322 -18.68 8.24 -13.91
N ALA A 323 -18.57 7.86 -12.63
CA ALA A 323 -18.77 8.77 -11.50
C ALA A 323 -18.13 8.23 -10.22
N THR A 324 -17.76 9.13 -9.31
CA THR A 324 -17.22 8.79 -7.98
C THR A 324 -17.98 9.57 -6.92
N PHE A 325 -18.37 8.89 -5.85
CA PHE A 325 -19.19 9.41 -4.76
C PHE A 325 -18.45 9.31 -3.43
N ILE A 326 -18.59 10.36 -2.62
CA ILE A 326 -18.10 10.40 -1.24
C ILE A 326 -19.20 10.97 -0.35
N ASP A 327 -19.54 10.25 0.72
CA ASP A 327 -20.72 10.54 1.56
C ASP A 327 -22.01 10.71 0.73
N GLY A 328 -22.15 9.95 -0.36
CA GLY A 328 -23.30 10.02 -1.28
C GLY A 328 -23.32 11.25 -2.18
N ASN A 329 -22.30 12.10 -2.14
CA ASN A 329 -22.19 13.28 -3.01
C ASN A 329 -21.25 12.99 -4.19
N PRO A 330 -21.58 13.41 -5.42
CA PRO A 330 -20.67 13.27 -6.55
C PRO A 330 -19.43 14.16 -6.35
N VAL A 331 -18.26 13.57 -6.54
CA VAL A 331 -16.98 14.29 -6.58
C VAL A 331 -16.32 14.22 -7.97
N TYR A 332 -16.85 13.37 -8.85
CA TYR A 332 -16.47 13.21 -10.25
C TYR A 332 -17.63 12.62 -11.06
N GLY A 333 -17.70 12.90 -12.37
CA GLY A 333 -18.72 12.37 -13.28
C GLY A 333 -19.92 13.31 -13.52
N GLN A 334 -20.80 12.94 -14.47
CA GLN A 334 -21.97 13.77 -14.84
C GLN A 334 -23.20 13.51 -13.96
N GLU A 335 -23.95 14.57 -13.65
CA GLU A 335 -25.22 14.54 -12.90
C GLU A 335 -26.26 13.56 -13.46
N LYS A 336 -26.22 13.22 -14.76
CA LYS A 336 -27.21 12.33 -15.40
C LYS A 336 -27.14 10.86 -14.96
N VAL A 337 -26.00 10.40 -14.44
CA VAL A 337 -25.92 9.06 -13.82
C VAL A 337 -26.61 9.05 -12.44
N MET A 338 -26.96 10.23 -11.90
CA MET A 338 -27.41 10.38 -10.52
C MET A 338 -28.92 10.27 -10.30
N THR A 339 -29.73 10.13 -11.36
CA THR A 339 -31.18 9.92 -11.22
C THR A 339 -31.74 9.17 -12.43
N THR A 340 -32.16 7.93 -12.20
CA THR A 340 -33.22 7.26 -12.97
C THR A 340 -34.19 6.61 -12.01
#